data_AF-Q6MCI6-F1
#
_entry.id   AF-Q6MCI6-F1
#
_cell.length_a   1.000
_cell.length_b   1.000
_cell.length_c   1.000
_cell.angle_alpha   90.00
_cell.angle_beta   90.00
_cell.angle_gamma   90.00
#
_symmetry.space_group_name_H-M   'P 1'
#
loop_
_entity.id
_entity.type
_entity.pdbx_description
1 polymer ?
#
loop_
_entity_poly.entity_id
_entity_poly.type
_entity_poly.pdbx_seq_one_letter_code
_entity_poly.pdbx_strand_id
1 'polypeptide(L)'
;MEKQYKKLSVDFPIEEYSYLKMACVKKGVSVKDFVTQAVIMSIEDYEDELDDSSLGKARKEVADNGVISWKELEQRLGWDNL
;
A
#
# COMPACT_ATOMS: atom_id res chain seq x y z
N MET A 1 0.28 -12.65 26.32
CA MET A 1 0.68 -12.94 24.93
C MET A 1 2.08 -12.38 24.72
N GLU A 2 3.07 -13.22 24.45
CA GLU A 2 4.38 -12.72 24.00
C GLU A 2 4.24 -12.19 22.57
N LYS A 3 4.71 -10.96 22.32
CA LYS A 3 4.78 -10.41 20.96
C LYS A 3 5.86 -11.16 20.19
N GLN A 4 5.45 -11.91 19.16
CA GLN A 4 6.37 -12.58 18.26
C GLN A 4 6.83 -11.58 17.19
N TYR A 5 8.04 -11.03 17.36
CA TYR A 5 8.63 -10.17 16.33
C TYR A 5 9.25 -11.01 15.22
N LYS A 6 8.95 -10.68 13.97
CA LYS A 6 9.64 -11.27 12.81
C LYS A 6 10.94 -10.50 12.59
N LYS A 7 12.05 -11.22 12.42
CA LYS A 7 13.35 -10.66 12.08
C LYS A 7 13.49 -10.62 10.56
N LEU A 8 13.83 -9.46 10.02
CA LEU A 8 14.27 -9.29 8.65
C LEU A 8 15.79 -9.13 8.62
N SER A 9 16.46 -9.89 7.76
CA SER A 9 17.88 -9.74 7.46
C SER A 9 18.00 -9.37 5.99
N VAL A 10 18.80 -8.36 5.68
CA VAL A 10 18.98 -7.84 4.32
C VAL A 10 20.47 -7.80 4.02
N ASP A 11 20.86 -8.39 2.91
CA ASP A 11 22.22 -8.28 2.39
C ASP A 11 22.33 -6.96 1.62
N PHE A 12 23.16 -6.06 2.12
CA PHE A 12 23.34 -4.72 1.56
C PHE A 12 24.78 -4.55 1.06
N PRO A 13 25.00 -4.01 -0.16
CA PRO A 13 26.34 -3.73 -0.65
C PRO A 13 27.09 -2.80 0.31
N ILE A 14 28.34 -3.14 0.63
CA ILE A 14 29.08 -2.46 1.69
C ILE A 14 29.31 -0.96 1.42
N GLU A 15 29.49 -0.59 0.15
CA GLU A 15 29.66 0.79 -0.27
C GLU A 15 28.38 1.59 -0.05
N GLU A 16 27.24 1.06 -0.49
CA GLU A 16 25.93 1.68 -0.31
C GLU A 16 25.52 1.76 1.17
N TYR A 17 25.86 0.74 1.96
CA TYR A 17 25.58 0.72 3.39
C TYR A 17 26.27 1.86 4.14
N SER A 18 27.47 2.23 3.69
CA SER A 18 28.23 3.33 4.25
C SER A 18 27.54 4.68 3.98
N TYR A 19 27.05 4.89 2.76
CA TYR A 19 26.26 6.07 2.42
C TYR A 19 24.94 6.14 3.19
N LEU A 20 24.24 5.01 3.32
CA LEU A 20 23.01 4.91 4.10
C LEU A 20 23.23 5.31 5.56
N LYS A 21 24.30 4.80 6.19
CA LYS A 21 24.67 5.17 7.56
C LYS A 21 24.90 6.67 7.70
N MET A 22 25.67 7.28 6.80
CA MET A 22 25.94 8.72 6.84
C MET A 22 24.66 9.55 6.69
N ALA A 23 23.75 9.14 5.80
CA ALA A 23 22.46 9.79 5.62
C ALA A 23 21.58 9.70 6.88
N CYS A 24 21.53 8.52 7.52
CA CYS A 24 20.79 8.30 8.76
C CYS A 24 21.32 9.16 9.90
N VAL A 25 22.66 9.25 10.05
CA VAL A 25 23.30 10.11 11.05
C VAL A 25 22.94 11.57 10.82
N LYS A 26 23.01 12.06 9.58
CA LYS A 26 22.66 13.44 9.23
C LYS A 26 21.19 13.78 9.54
N LYS A 27 20.29 12.81 9.39
CA LYS A 27 18.86 12.96 9.67
C LYS A 27 18.48 12.68 11.13
N GLY A 28 19.42 12.23 11.97
CA GLY A 28 19.15 11.89 13.36
C GLY A 28 18.24 10.67 13.54
N VAL A 29 18.24 9.74 12.58
CA VAL A 29 17.42 8.52 12.61
C VAL A 29 18.29 7.27 12.64
N SER A 30 17.78 6.18 13.21
CA SER A 30 18.50 4.91 13.17
C SER A 30 18.35 4.25 11.79
N VAL A 31 19.35 3.47 11.38
CA VAL A 31 19.27 2.69 10.12
C VAL A 31 18.09 1.73 10.15
N LYS A 32 17.77 1.16 11.31
CA LYS A 32 16.61 0.27 11.47
C LYS A 32 15.32 1.03 11.17
N ASP A 33 15.12 2.21 11.75
CA ASP A 33 13.88 2.97 11.59
C ASP A 33 13.74 3.44 10.14
N PHE A 34 14.84 3.90 9.54
CA PHE A 34 14.87 4.28 8.13
C PHE A 34 14.48 3.12 7.22
N VAL A 35 15.13 1.96 7.36
CA VAL A 35 14.84 0.78 6.52
C VAL A 35 13.42 0.28 6.77
N THR A 36 12.95 0.30 8.02
CA THR A 36 11.57 -0.11 8.34
C THR A 36 10.56 0.79 7.65
N GLN A 37 10.76 2.11 7.70
CA GLN A 37 9.87 3.06 7.00
C GLN A 37 9.93 2.88 5.49
N ALA A 38 11.12 2.73 4.92
CA ALA A 38 11.28 2.52 3.48
C ALA A 38 10.58 1.24 2.99
N VAL A 39 10.66 0.15 3.76
CA VAL A 39 9.95 -1.10 3.44
C VAL A 39 8.44 -0.93 3.53
N ILE A 40 7.94 -0.24 4.56
CA ILE A 40 6.49 0.04 4.70
C ILE A 40 6.01 0.86 3.52
N MET A 41 6.69 1.96 3.19
CA MET A 41 6.34 2.80 2.04
C MET A 41 6.33 2.01 0.74
N SER A 42 7.34 1.15 0.53
CA SER A 42 7.38 0.31 -0.68
C SER A 42 6.23 -0.70 -0.77
N ILE A 43 5.68 -1.15 0.36
CA ILE A 43 4.50 -2.01 0.37
C ILE A 43 3.26 -1.19 0.02
N GLU A 44 3.11 -0.01 0.63
CA GLU A 44 1.99 0.91 0.36
C GLU A 44 1.97 1.34 -1.11
N ASP A 45 3.13 1.73 -1.67
CA ASP A 45 3.26 2.10 -3.08
C ASP A 45 2.86 0.93 -4.01
N TYR A 46 3.25 -0.30 -3.66
CA TYR A 46 2.88 -1.50 -4.43
C TYR A 46 1.38 -1.81 -4.34
N GLU A 47 0.77 -1.62 -3.16
CA GLU A 47 -0.67 -1.76 -2.99
C GLU A 47 -1.44 -0.71 -3.80
N ASP A 48 -0.98 0.54 -3.80
CA ASP A 48 -1.55 1.63 -4.62
C ASP A 48 -1.45 1.32 -6.12
N GLU A 49 -0.32 0.78 -6.60
CA GLU A 49 -0.16 0.35 -7.99
C GLU A 49 -1.14 -0.77 -8.36
N LEU A 50 -1.35 -1.74 -7.46
CA LEU A 50 -2.32 -2.80 -7.65
C LEU A 50 -3.75 -2.27 -7.66
N ASP A 51 -4.08 -1.34 -6.76
CA ASP A 51 -5.37 -0.70 -6.69
C ASP A 51 -5.65 0.16 -7.92
N ASP A 52 -4.69 0.94 -8.41
CA ASP A 52 -4.87 1.70 -9.65
C ASP A 52 -5.06 0.78 -10.86
N SER A 53 -4.37 -0.36 -10.90
CA SER A 53 -4.54 -1.35 -11.97
C SER A 53 -5.90 -2.08 -11.92
N SER A 54 -6.40 -2.37 -10.72
CA SER A 54 -7.61 -3.16 -10.49
C SER A 54 -8.87 -2.29 -10.48
N LEU A 55 -8.81 -1.13 -9.82
CA LEU A 55 -9.88 -0.13 -9.75
C LEU A 55 -9.93 0.75 -10.98
N GLY A 56 -8.89 0.78 -11.82
CA GLY A 56 -8.90 1.54 -13.08
C GLY A 56 -10.09 1.18 -13.98
N LYS A 57 -10.48 -0.09 -14.03
CA LYS A 57 -11.67 -0.54 -14.77
C LYS A 57 -12.97 -0.06 -14.12
N ALA A 58 -13.11 -0.21 -12.81
CA ALA A 58 -14.29 0.22 -12.08
C ALA A 58 -14.48 1.75 -12.14
N ARG A 59 -13.39 2.52 -11.98
CA ARG A 59 -13.39 3.98 -12.14
C ARG A 59 -13.79 4.39 -13.55
N LYS A 60 -13.29 3.70 -14.57
CA LYS A 60 -13.67 3.94 -15.97
C LYS A 60 -15.13 3.59 -16.22
N GLU A 61 -15.63 2.47 -15.71
CA GLU A 61 -17.04 2.09 -15.83
C GLU A 61 -17.97 3.10 -15.15
N VAL A 62 -17.60 3.63 -13.98
CA VAL A 62 -18.34 4.70 -13.30
C VAL A 62 -18.27 6.02 -14.06
N ALA A 63 -17.13 6.36 -14.67
CA ALA A 63 -16.99 7.56 -15.49
C ALA A 63 -17.83 7.49 -16.78
N ASP A 64 -17.83 6.33 -17.45
CA ASP A 64 -18.52 6.13 -18.73
C ASP A 64 -20.04 5.91 -18.54
N ASN A 65 -20.46 5.22 -17.46
CA ASN A 65 -21.85 4.81 -17.23
C ASN A 65 -22.55 5.53 -16.06
N GLY A 66 -21.84 6.36 -15.31
CA GLY A 66 -22.35 7.04 -14.11
C GLY A 66 -22.54 6.11 -12.91
N VAL A 67 -23.17 6.64 -11.86
CA VAL A 67 -23.59 5.87 -10.69
C VAL A 67 -25.10 5.69 -10.68
N ILE A 68 -25.57 4.51 -10.30
CA ILE A 68 -27.00 4.27 -10.08
C ILE A 68 -27.37 4.49 -8.62
N SER A 69 -28.62 4.86 -8.36
CA SER A 69 -29.12 4.99 -6.98
C SER A 69 -29.23 3.63 -6.30
N TRP A 70 -29.12 3.59 -4.97
CA TRP A 70 -29.27 2.36 -4.18
C TRP A 70 -30.59 1.63 -4.48
N LYS A 71 -31.69 2.40 -4.60
CA LYS A 71 -33.02 1.85 -4.94
C LYS A 71 -33.05 1.19 -6.33
N GLU A 72 -32.32 1.76 -7.29
CA GLU A 72 -32.21 1.19 -8.64
C GLU A 72 -31.32 -0.07 -8.64
N LEU A 73 -30.30 -0.12 -7.77
CA LEU A 73 -29.50 -1.32 -7.56
C LEU A 73 -30.32 -2.45 -6.91
N GLU A 74 -31.12 -2.15 -5.89
CA GLU A 74 -32.03 -3.11 -5.23
C GLU A 74 -32.98 -3.75 -6.24
N GLN A 75 -33.55 -2.95 -7.15
CA GLN A 75 -34.41 -3.43 -8.22
C GLN A 75 -33.67 -4.31 -9.24
N ARG A 76 -32.44 -3.95 -9.63
CA ARG A 76 -31.63 -4.76 -10.57
C ARG A 76 -31.19 -6.10 -9.98
N LEU A 77 -30.95 -6.14 -8.66
CA LEU A 77 -30.54 -7.34 -7.93
C LEU A 77 -31.73 -8.20 -7.46
N GLY A 78 -32.97 -7.72 -7.62
CA GLY A 78 -34.19 -8.39 -7.17
C GLY A 78 -34.32 -8.45 -5.64
N TRP A 79 -33.72 -7.49 -4.93
CA TRP A 79 -33.76 -7.36 -3.48
C TRP A 79 -34.95 -6.52 -2.98
N ASP A 80 -35.72 -5.96 -3.91
CA ASP A 80 -36.92 -5.17 -3.65
C ASP A 80 -38.12 -5.98 -3.11
N ASN A 81 -37.99 -7.32 -3.04
CA ASN A 81 -39.01 -8.24 -2.53
C ASN A 81 -38.59 -9.05 -1.29
N LEU A 82 -37.53 -8.63 -0.57
CA LEU A 82 -37.14 -9.14 0.75
C LEU A 82 -37.69 -8.26 1.88
#